data_AF-A0A847KXC4-F1
#
_entry.id   AF-A0A847KXC4-F1
#
_cell.length_a   1.000
_cell.length_b   1.000
_cell.length_c   1.000
_cell.angle_alpha   90.00
_cell.angle_beta   90.00
_cell.angle_gamma   90.00
#
_symmetry.space_group_name_H-M   'P 1'
#
loop_
_entity.id
_entity.type
_entity.pdbx_description
1 polymer ?
#
loop_
_entity_poly.entity_id
_entity_poly.type
_entity_poly.pdbx_seq_one_letter_code
_entity_poly.pdbx_strand_id
1 'polypeptide(L)' 'MTLIEKRIKEMGIKKTWLAEQCNITPRQLTRWIKYENMTQINNFMRLINILNISIDELKEDIKRIGK' A
#
# COMPACT_ATOMS: atom_id res chain seq x y z
N MET A 1 0.44 -12.83 1.25
CA MET A 1 1.03 -11.67 0.55
C MET A 1 -0.10 -10.74 0.16
N THR A 2 -0.03 -9.47 0.54
CA THR A 2 -1.07 -8.46 0.26
C THR A 2 -1.01 -7.97 -1.18
N LEU A 3 -2.11 -7.39 -1.67
CA LEU A 3 -2.17 -6.77 -3.00
C LEU A 3 -1.10 -5.67 -3.16
N ILE A 4 -0.94 -4.82 -2.13
CA ILE A 4 0.09 -3.78 -2.09
C ILE A 4 1.49 -4.39 -2.25
N GLU A 5 1.82 -5.44 -1.48
CA GLU A 5 3.13 -6.08 -1.58
C GLU A 5 3.36 -6.74 -2.94
N LYS A 6 2.32 -7.35 -3.51
CA LYS A 6 2.36 -7.95 -4.84
C LYS A 6 2.69 -6.91 -5.91
N ARG A 7 1.97 -5.79 -5.94
CA ARG A 7 2.18 -4.71 -6.92
C ARG A 7 3.56 -4.08 -6.80
N ILE A 8 4.06 -3.87 -5.58
CA ILE A 8 5.43 -3.36 -5.35
C ILE A 8 6.46 -4.29 -6.00
N LYS A 9 6.30 -5.61 -5.86
CA LYS A 9 7.19 -6.60 -6.47
C LYS A 9 7.06 -6.64 -8.00
N GLU A 10 5.83 -6.62 -8.53
CA GLU A 10 5.56 -6.63 -9.97
C GLU A 10 6.13 -5.40 -10.69
N MET A 11 6.05 -4.23 -10.05
CA MET A 11 6.61 -2.98 -10.59
C MET A 11 8.13 -2.86 -10.41
N GLY A 12 8.77 -3.73 -9.62
CA GLY A 12 10.21 -3.66 -9.34
C GLY A 12 10.65 -2.40 -8.59
N ILE A 13 9.73 -1.70 -7.91
CA ILE A 13 10.03 -0.44 -7.22
C ILE A 13 10.59 -0.68 -5.82
N LYS A 14 11.54 0.18 -5.41
CA LYS A 14 12.10 0.13 -4.06
C LYS A 14 11.10 0.65 -3.05
N LYS A 15 10.93 -0.07 -1.92
CA LYS A 15 10.07 0.34 -0.81
C LYS A 15 10.47 1.71 -0.24
N THR A 16 11.78 2.02 -0.19
CA THR A 16 12.27 3.33 0.25
C THR A 16 11.78 4.46 -0.65
N TRP A 17 11.91 4.28 -1.97
CA TRP A 17 11.45 5.24 -2.95
C TRP A 17 9.93 5.47 -2.86
N LEU A 18 9.14 4.40 -2.72
CA LEU A 18 7.69 4.51 -2.57
C LEU A 18 7.30 5.27 -1.28
N ALA A 19 8.03 5.08 -0.19
CA ALA A 19 7.79 5.79 1.07
C ALA A 19 8.03 7.30 0.90
N GLU A 20 9.10 7.69 0.18
CA GLU A 20 9.39 9.09 -0.14
C GLU A 20 8.30 9.71 -1.01
N GLN A 21 7.83 9.01 -2.05
CA GLN A 21 6.74 9.50 -2.92
C GLN A 21 5.42 9.72 -2.16
N CYS A 22 5.18 8.91 -1.13
CA CYS A 22 3.97 9.01 -0.31
C CYS A 22 4.13 9.94 0.90
N ASN A 23 5.31 10.56 1.08
CA ASN A 23 5.67 11.36 2.24
C ASN A 23 5.42 10.64 3.58
N ILE A 24 5.86 9.38 3.66
CA ILE A 24 5.75 8.53 4.84
C ILE A 24 7.10 7.89 5.18
N THR A 25 7.24 7.44 6.42
CA THR A 25 8.41 6.68 6.84
C THR A 25 8.38 5.24 6.30
N PRO A 26 9.54 4.57 6.09
CA PRO A 26 9.58 3.16 5.70
C PRO A 26 8.85 2.23 6.68
N ARG A 27 8.82 2.60 7.96
CA ARG A 27 8.07 1.88 9.01
C ARG A 27 6.57 1.99 8.80
N GLN A 28 6.06 3.18 8.48
CA GLN A 28 4.65 3.37 8.13
C GLN A 28 4.29 2.60 6.87
N LEU A 29 5.12 2.65 5.83
CA LEU A 29 4.91 1.88 4.62
C LEU A 29 4.79 0.38 4.93
N THR A 30 5.65 -0.16 5.79
CA THR A 30 5.61 -1.58 6.19
C THR A 30 4.29 -1.96 6.87
N ARG A 31 3.73 -1.07 7.70
CA ARG A 31 2.41 -1.26 8.32
C ARG A 31 1.29 -1.17 7.30
N TRP A 32 1.35 -0.22 6.37
CA TRP A 32 0.34 -0.05 5.33
C TRP A 32 0.30 -1.21 4.35
N ILE A 33 1.46 -1.80 4.01
CA ILE A 33 1.55 -3.03 3.24
C ILE A 33 0.74 -4.17 3.90
N LYS A 34 0.60 -4.16 5.23
CA LYS A 34 -0.17 -5.14 6.01
C LYS A 34 -1.59 -4.69 6.33
N TYR A 35 -2.04 -3.55 5.80
CA TYR A 35 -3.32 -2.92 6.12
C TYR A 35 -3.46 -2.50 7.60
N GLU A 36 -2.33 -2.20 8.25
CA GLU A 36 -2.31 -1.75 9.64
C GLU A 36 -2.14 -0.22 9.73
N ASN A 37 -2.85 0.42 10.67
CA ASN A 37 -2.63 1.81 11.08
C ASN A 37 -2.59 2.81 9.90
N MET A 38 -3.60 2.72 9.03
CA MET A 38 -3.80 3.59 7.86
C MET A 38 -4.44 4.93 8.26
N THR A 39 -3.77 5.67 9.16
CA THR A 39 -4.28 6.92 9.75
C THR A 39 -4.26 8.12 8.80
N GLN A 40 -3.45 8.07 7.74
CA GLN A 40 -3.31 9.16 6.77
C GLN A 40 -3.91 8.77 5.43
N ILE A 41 -5.24 8.85 5.33
CA ILE A 41 -6.01 8.45 4.14
C ILE A 41 -5.48 9.13 2.86
N ASN A 42 -5.19 10.42 2.89
CA ASN A 42 -4.68 11.14 1.70
C ASN A 42 -3.36 10.57 1.16
N ASN A 43 -2.43 10.24 2.04
CA ASN A 43 -1.13 9.68 1.67
C ASN A 43 -1.26 8.21 1.26
N PHE A 44 -2.19 7.47 1.88
CA PHE A 44 -2.52 6.11 1.47
C PHE A 44 -3.18 6.07 0.08
N MET A 45 -4.06 7.03 -0.23
CA MET A 45 -4.66 7.20 -1.54
C MET A 45 -3.61 7.50 -2.62
N ARG A 46 -2.56 8.28 -2.28
CA ARG A 46 -1.40 8.46 -3.17
C ARG A 46 -0.66 7.15 -3.44
N LEU A 47 -0.45 6.34 -2.40
CA LEU A 47 0.21 5.05 -2.53
C LEU A 47 -0.53 4.10 -3.48
N ILE A 48 -1.84 3.94 -3.31
CA ILE A 48 -2.64 3.07 -4.19
C ILE A 48 -2.71 3.60 -5.63
N ASN A 49 -2.73 4.93 -5.81
CA ASN A 49 -2.65 5.52 -7.15
C ASN A 49 -1.31 5.22 -7.83
N ILE A 50 -0.18 5.34 -7.11
CA ILE A 50 1.15 5.00 -7.64
C ILE A 50 1.23 3.52 -8.02
N LEU A 51 0.62 2.65 -7.20
CA LEU A 51 0.59 1.21 -7.43
C LEU A 51 -0.46 0.77 -8.45
N ASN A 52 -1.23 1.71 -9.02
CA ASN A 52 -2.34 1.45 -9.93
C ASN A 52 -3.32 0.40 -9.37
N ILE A 53 -3.68 0.55 -8.09
CA ILE A 53 -4.63 -0.32 -7.39
C ILE A 53 -5.98 0.40 -7.32
N SER A 54 -7.02 -0.25 -7.82
CA SER A 54 -8.39 0.25 -7.69
C SER A 54 -8.89 0.09 -6.25
N ILE A 55 -9.80 0.99 -5.82
CA ILE A 55 -10.42 0.88 -4.49
C ILE A 55 -11.20 -0.43 -4.33
N ASP A 56 -11.83 -0.93 -5.40
CA ASP A 56 -12.54 -2.20 -5.36
C ASP A 56 -11.58 -3.37 -5.11
N GLU A 57 -10.50 -3.48 -5.88
CA GLU A 57 -9.45 -4.49 -5.68
C GLU A 57 -8.88 -4.44 -4.26
N LEU A 58 -8.64 -3.24 -3.73
CA LEU A 58 -8.17 -3.05 -2.37
C LEU A 58 -9.18 -3.57 -1.33
N LYS A 59 -10.47 -3.23 -1.48
CA LYS A 59 -11.53 -3.67 -0.57
C LYS A 59 -11.67 -5.18 -0.57
N GLU A 60 -11.59 -5.81 -1.73
CA GLU A 60 -11.61 -7.27 -1.86
C GLU A 60 -10.42 -7.92 -1.15
N ASP A 61 -9.21 -7.37 -1.30
CA ASP A 61 -8.02 -7.91 -0.65
C ASP A 61 -8.07 -7.74 0.88
N ILE A 62 -8.56 -6.61 1.38
CA ILE A 62 -8.74 -6.40 2.83
C ILE A 62 -9.76 -7.39 3.40
N LYS A 63 -10.90 -7.61 2.71
CA LYS A 63 -11.89 -8.61 3.11
C LYS A 63 -11.31 -10.02 3.13
N ARG A 64 -10.39 -10.33 2.22
CA ARG A 64 -9.70 -11.63 2.15
C ARG A 64 -8.75 -11.86 3.32
N ILE A 65 -8.08 -10.82 3.81
CA ILE A 65 -7.10 -10.93 4.92
C ILE A 65 -7.76 -10.82 6.30
N GLY A 66 -8.86 -10.09 6.41
CA GLY A 66 -9.64 -9.97 7.65
C GLY A 66 -10.54 -11.18 7.96
N LYS A 67 -10.47 -12.24 7.17
CA LYS A 67 -11.24 -13.48 7.30
C LYS A 67 -10.29 -14.64 7.63
#